data_AF-A0A2M7QF63-F1
#
_entry.id   AF-A0A2M7QF63-F1
#
_cell.length_a   1.000
_cell.length_b   1.000
_cell.length_c   1.000
_cell.angle_alpha   90.00
_cell.angle_beta   90.00
_cell.angle_gamma   90.00
#
_symmetry.space_group_name_H-M   'P 1'
#
loop_
_entity.id
_entity.type
_entity.pdbx_description
1 polymer ?
#
loop_
_entity_poly.entity_id
_entity_poly.type
_entity_poly.pdbx_seq_one_letter_code
_entity_poly.pdbx_strand_id
1 'polypeptide(L)'
;MFLFIAVQKFSYKKILPVIVLPSLGAILNGVLFGPATIFLYYFLPFIWIGNLILIYSFSQLVKYFPKGVDSPMVNTARIVAEKYPGFRPVFIGPCIVKKLESSEDYPELNIIVITYIELLTIFQEFNIKELEKNINDHFDIEEKGMPRIYSIDGGLSHSGGLTAKIVSYFTNYLEVLKNFEADPKIKLLDILNCDGGCIGGPGIKSSLSKKEKEKVILKFWQENDR
;
A
#
# COMPACT_ATOMS: atom_id res chain seq x y z
N MET A 1 4.41 3.98 -13.67
CA MET A 1 5.11 2.84 -13.03
C MET A 1 6.53 2.61 -13.55
N PHE A 2 6.76 2.50 -14.87
CA PHE A 2 8.09 2.21 -15.44
C PHE A 2 9.22 3.16 -14.97
N LEU A 3 8.99 4.48 -14.97
CA LEU A 3 9.95 5.47 -14.48
C LEU A 3 10.31 5.25 -12.99
N PHE A 4 9.31 4.89 -12.17
CA PHE A 4 9.49 4.65 -10.74
C PHE A 4 10.31 3.37 -10.47
N ILE A 5 9.96 2.27 -11.14
CA ILE A 5 10.72 1.01 -11.06
C ILE A 5 12.17 1.24 -11.53
N ALA A 6 12.37 2.04 -12.57
CA ALA A 6 13.70 2.33 -13.07
C ALA A 6 14.56 3.10 -12.05
N VAL A 7 13.98 4.04 -11.31
CA VAL A 7 14.68 4.75 -10.22
C VAL A 7 15.06 3.80 -9.08
N GLN A 8 14.23 2.80 -8.78
CA GLN A 8 14.55 1.80 -7.75
C GLN A 8 15.63 0.80 -8.19
N LYS A 9 15.64 0.39 -9.47
CA LYS A 9 16.50 -0.70 -9.97
C LYS A 9 17.82 -0.25 -10.60
N PHE A 10 17.91 0.97 -11.13
CA PHE A 10 19.07 1.40 -11.93
C PHE A 10 19.85 2.55 -11.29
N SER A 11 21.18 2.50 -11.44
CA SER A 11 22.08 3.62 -11.08
C SER A 11 21.88 4.81 -12.03
N TYR A 12 22.12 6.03 -11.56
CA TYR A 12 21.84 7.31 -12.25
C TYR A 12 22.27 7.34 -13.74
N LYS A 13 23.44 6.77 -14.07
CA LYS A 13 23.96 6.70 -15.45
C LYS A 13 23.10 5.84 -16.40
N LYS A 14 22.38 4.86 -15.88
CA LYS A 14 21.51 3.94 -16.64
C LYS A 14 20.05 4.44 -16.74
N ILE A 15 19.72 5.57 -16.10
CA ILE A 15 18.37 6.14 -16.10
C ILE A 15 18.12 7.03 -17.33
N LEU A 16 19.17 7.56 -17.97
CA LEU A 16 19.07 8.46 -19.12
C LEU A 16 18.21 7.90 -20.29
N PRO A 17 18.33 6.63 -20.70
CA PRO A 17 17.46 6.05 -21.72
C PRO A 17 15.99 6.02 -21.29
N VAL A 18 15.72 5.84 -20.00
CA VAL A 18 14.36 5.73 -19.45
C VAL A 18 13.62 7.08 -19.47
N ILE A 19 14.33 8.20 -19.40
CA ILE A 19 13.76 9.55 -19.55
C ILE A 19 13.21 9.76 -20.96
N VAL A 20 13.90 9.21 -21.96
CA VAL A 20 13.72 9.51 -23.38
C VAL A 20 12.84 8.47 -24.09
N LEU A 21 12.96 7.19 -23.73
CA LEU A 21 12.23 6.07 -24.34
C LEU A 21 10.69 6.22 -24.38
N PRO A 22 10.01 6.69 -23.31
CA PRO A 22 8.54 6.85 -23.34
C PRO A 22 8.08 7.81 -24.44
N SER A 23 8.85 8.87 -24.66
CA SER A 23 8.55 9.89 -25.68
C SER A 23 8.85 9.41 -27.11
N LEU A 24 9.91 8.61 -27.31
CA LEU A 24 10.16 7.92 -28.58
C LEU A 24 9.07 6.90 -28.87
N GLY A 25 8.63 6.14 -27.86
CA GLY A 25 7.52 5.20 -27.99
C GLY A 25 6.20 5.89 -28.37
N ALA A 26 5.94 7.09 -27.84
CA ALA A 26 4.79 7.90 -28.21
C ALA A 26 4.85 8.39 -29.67
N ILE A 27 6.05 8.75 -30.16
CA ILE A 27 6.28 9.13 -31.56
C ILE A 27 6.12 7.93 -32.50
N LEU A 28 6.65 6.77 -32.10
CA LEU A 28 6.69 5.58 -32.95
C LEU A 28 5.33 4.88 -33.06
N ASN A 29 4.55 4.82 -31.98
CA ASN A 29 3.31 4.04 -31.98
C ASN A 29 2.07 4.86 -32.34
N GLY A 30 2.11 6.20 -32.28
CA GLY A 30 0.97 7.07 -32.65
C GLY A 30 -0.35 6.82 -31.88
N VAL A 31 -0.40 5.85 -30.98
CA VAL A 31 -1.60 5.43 -30.24
C VAL A 31 -2.13 6.51 -29.31
N LEU A 32 -1.23 7.34 -28.75
CA LEU A 32 -1.57 8.36 -27.76
C LEU A 32 -1.81 9.76 -28.35
N PHE A 33 -1.17 10.08 -29.48
CA PHE A 33 -1.17 11.44 -30.05
C PHE A 33 -1.41 11.50 -31.56
N GLY A 34 -1.76 10.38 -32.20
CA GLY A 34 -1.92 10.28 -33.66
C GLY A 34 -0.58 10.12 -34.40
N PRO A 35 -0.55 10.24 -35.74
CA PRO A 35 0.69 10.17 -36.53
C PRO A 35 1.70 11.22 -36.08
N ALA A 36 2.99 11.00 -36.31
CA ALA A 36 4.08 11.88 -35.88
C ALA A 36 3.86 13.33 -36.39
N THR A 37 3.34 14.19 -35.51
CA THR A 37 3.11 15.60 -35.81
C THR A 37 4.30 16.45 -35.37
N ILE A 38 4.54 17.55 -36.09
CA ILE A 38 5.50 18.59 -35.68
C ILE A 38 5.22 19.11 -34.26
N PHE A 39 3.95 19.10 -33.86
CA PHE A 39 3.52 19.40 -32.50
C PHE A 39 4.17 18.46 -31.48
N LEU A 40 4.15 17.15 -31.69
CA LEU A 40 4.75 16.18 -30.75
C LEU A 40 6.27 16.37 -30.61
N TYR A 41 6.96 16.72 -31.69
CA TYR A 41 8.40 17.02 -31.66
C TYR A 41 8.71 18.25 -30.80
N TYR A 42 7.88 19.29 -30.88
CA TYR A 42 8.01 20.50 -30.05
C TYR A 42 7.81 20.21 -28.55
N PHE A 43 6.97 19.24 -28.20
CA PHE A 43 6.71 18.87 -26.81
C PHE A 43 7.78 17.94 -26.20
N LEU A 44 8.65 17.33 -27.01
CA LEU A 44 9.69 16.40 -26.52
C LEU A 44 10.59 16.98 -25.42
N PRO A 45 11.16 18.20 -25.56
CA PRO A 45 12.01 18.76 -24.52
C PRO A 45 11.25 18.94 -23.20
N PHE A 46 9.98 19.34 -23.26
CA PHE A 46 9.13 19.49 -22.07
C PHE A 46 8.82 18.16 -21.40
N ILE A 47 8.54 17.11 -22.18
CA ILE A 47 8.34 15.75 -21.67
C ILE A 47 9.62 15.24 -21.00
N TRP A 48 10.79 15.44 -21.61
CA TRP A 48 12.07 15.03 -21.05
C TRP A 48 12.41 15.77 -19.77
N ILE A 49 12.20 17.09 -19.74
CA ILE A 49 12.39 17.91 -18.53
C ILE A 49 11.44 17.41 -17.43
N GLY A 50 10.17 17.18 -17.74
CA GLY A 50 9.19 16.66 -16.79
C GLY A 50 9.61 15.29 -16.22
N ASN A 51 10.01 14.36 -17.09
CA ASN A 51 10.49 13.04 -16.69
C ASN A 51 11.77 13.13 -15.84
N LEU A 52 12.68 14.05 -16.17
CA LEU A 52 13.92 14.27 -15.41
C LEU A 52 13.62 14.83 -14.02
N ILE A 53 12.74 15.84 -13.92
CA ILE A 53 12.29 16.40 -12.64
C ILE A 53 11.63 15.31 -11.79
N LEU A 54 10.77 14.48 -12.41
CA LEU A 54 10.10 13.38 -11.74
C LEU A 54 11.12 12.37 -11.18
N ILE A 55 12.06 11.92 -12.02
CA ILE A 55 13.12 10.98 -11.64
C ILE A 55 13.99 11.53 -10.53
N TYR A 56 14.43 12.79 -10.67
CA TYR A 56 15.25 13.44 -9.66
C TYR A 56 14.50 13.52 -8.32
N SER A 57 13.25 13.98 -8.35
CA SER A 57 12.41 14.07 -7.15
C SER A 57 12.23 12.71 -6.48
N PHE A 58 11.91 11.65 -7.24
CA PHE A 58 11.75 10.31 -6.68
C PHE A 58 13.06 9.71 -6.18
N SER A 59 14.20 9.95 -6.86
CA SER A 59 15.50 9.40 -6.45
C SER A 59 15.89 9.87 -5.04
N GLN A 60 15.52 11.09 -4.69
CA GLN A 60 15.74 11.66 -3.36
C GLN A 60 14.80 11.06 -2.30
N LEU A 61 13.66 10.51 -2.71
CA LEU A 61 12.67 9.88 -1.84
C LEU A 61 12.94 8.38 -1.62
N VAL A 62 13.42 7.68 -2.65
CA VAL A 62 13.63 6.22 -2.59
C VAL A 62 14.60 5.81 -1.49
N LYS A 63 15.55 6.69 -1.10
CA LYS A 63 16.47 6.42 0.01
C LYS A 63 15.77 6.24 1.36
N TYR A 64 14.54 6.75 1.54
CA TYR A 64 13.78 6.61 2.79
C TYR A 64 12.84 5.41 2.81
N PHE A 65 12.60 4.76 1.66
CA PHE A 65 11.73 3.59 1.66
C PHE A 65 12.43 2.41 2.32
N PRO A 66 11.72 1.66 3.19
CA PRO A 66 12.26 0.45 3.77
C PRO A 66 12.55 -0.55 2.64
N LYS A 67 13.76 -1.11 2.63
CA LYS A 67 14.18 -2.10 1.64
C LYS A 67 13.91 -3.50 2.16
N GLY A 68 13.29 -4.34 1.33
CA GLY A 68 13.00 -5.74 1.68
C GLY A 68 11.92 -5.91 2.75
N VAL A 69 11.03 -4.91 2.91
CA VAL A 69 9.90 -5.00 3.82
C VAL A 69 8.62 -5.03 2.99
N ASP A 70 7.97 -6.18 2.98
CA ASP A 70 6.70 -6.37 2.30
C ASP A 70 5.54 -6.16 3.26
N SER A 71 4.36 -5.91 2.70
CA SER A 71 3.19 -5.68 3.53
C SER A 71 2.74 -6.95 4.27
N PRO A 72 1.99 -6.81 5.37
CA PRO A 72 1.47 -7.97 6.10
C PRO A 72 0.66 -8.94 5.22
N MET A 73 -0.07 -8.43 4.21
CA MET A 73 -0.81 -9.25 3.25
C MET A 73 0.12 -10.20 2.48
N VAL A 74 1.22 -9.66 1.94
CA VAL A 74 2.17 -10.40 1.11
C VAL A 74 2.92 -11.42 1.96
N ASN A 75 3.43 -11.01 3.13
CA ASN A 75 4.13 -11.92 4.04
C ASN A 75 3.21 -13.06 4.54
N THR A 76 1.97 -12.74 4.90
CA THR A 76 0.99 -13.76 5.31
C THR A 76 0.67 -14.71 4.16
N ALA A 77 0.52 -14.21 2.93
CA ALA A 77 0.26 -15.06 1.77
C ALA A 77 1.40 -16.05 1.51
N ARG A 78 2.67 -15.64 1.70
CA ARG A 78 3.81 -16.57 1.58
C ARG A 78 3.78 -17.66 2.65
N ILE A 79 3.53 -17.29 3.90
CA ILE A 79 3.39 -18.25 5.01
C ILE A 79 2.26 -19.25 4.72
N VAL A 80 1.12 -18.77 4.23
CA VAL A 80 -0.04 -19.61 3.88
C VAL A 80 0.29 -20.52 2.70
N ALA A 81 0.96 -20.02 1.66
CA ALA A 81 1.34 -20.82 0.50
C ALA A 81 2.33 -21.95 0.86
N GLU A 82 3.24 -21.70 1.79
CA GLU A 82 4.15 -22.72 2.33
C GLU A 82 3.42 -23.76 3.20
N LYS A 83 2.53 -23.31 4.09
CA LYS A 83 1.83 -24.19 5.04
C LYS A 83 0.70 -24.99 4.38
N TYR A 84 0.04 -24.43 3.37
CA TYR A 84 -1.13 -25.00 2.70
C TYR A 84 -0.90 -25.05 1.18
N PRO A 85 -0.02 -25.93 0.70
CA PRO A 85 0.29 -26.03 -0.73
C PRO A 85 -0.95 -26.44 -1.52
N GLY A 86 -1.14 -25.83 -2.69
CA GLY A 86 -2.28 -26.11 -3.59
C GLY A 86 -3.53 -25.26 -3.32
N PHE A 87 -3.57 -24.50 -2.21
CA PHE A 87 -4.63 -23.54 -1.94
C PHE A 87 -4.26 -22.14 -2.45
N ARG A 88 -5.28 -21.36 -2.79
CA ARG A 88 -5.12 -19.97 -3.22
C ARG A 88 -5.35 -19.02 -2.05
N PRO A 89 -4.40 -18.12 -1.72
CA PRO A 89 -4.57 -17.18 -0.62
C PRO A 89 -5.66 -16.15 -0.95
N VAL A 90 -6.54 -15.90 0.02
CA VAL A 90 -7.57 -14.86 -0.03
C VAL A 90 -7.32 -13.87 1.11
N PHE A 91 -7.02 -12.62 0.75
CA PHE A 91 -6.89 -11.53 1.70
C PHE A 91 -8.20 -10.75 1.80
N ILE A 92 -8.67 -10.52 3.02
CA ILE A 92 -9.86 -9.74 3.32
C ILE A 92 -9.45 -8.50 4.11
N GLY A 93 -9.74 -7.32 3.59
CA GLY A 93 -9.31 -6.08 4.25
C GLY A 93 -10.03 -4.81 3.77
N PRO A 94 -9.62 -3.64 4.25
CA PRO A 94 -10.33 -2.38 3.98
C PRO A 94 -9.79 -1.59 2.79
N CYS A 95 -8.71 -2.03 2.16
CA CYS A 95 -7.95 -1.22 1.21
C CYS A 95 -8.04 -1.76 -0.22
N ILE A 96 -8.47 -0.92 -1.16
CA ILE A 96 -8.56 -1.27 -2.57
C ILE A 96 -7.18 -1.36 -3.25
N VAL A 97 -6.19 -0.59 -2.77
CA VAL A 97 -4.82 -0.58 -3.32
C VAL A 97 -4.16 -1.94 -3.18
N LYS A 98 -4.59 -2.76 -2.21
CA LYS A 98 -4.11 -4.14 -2.06
C LYS A 98 -4.38 -5.02 -3.29
N LYS A 99 -5.42 -4.70 -4.08
CA LYS A 99 -5.67 -5.38 -5.35
C LYS A 99 -4.52 -5.14 -6.33
N LEU A 100 -4.09 -3.87 -6.45
CA LEU A 100 -2.97 -3.49 -7.31
C LEU A 100 -1.66 -4.09 -6.81
N GLU A 101 -1.39 -4.02 -5.50
CA GLU A 101 -0.20 -4.65 -4.91
C GLU A 101 -0.14 -6.15 -5.23
N SER A 102 -1.27 -6.85 -5.13
CA SER A 102 -1.30 -8.27 -5.48
C SER A 102 -1.18 -8.54 -6.98
N SER A 103 -1.78 -7.73 -7.84
CA SER A 103 -1.82 -8.01 -9.29
C SER A 103 -0.60 -7.51 -10.04
N GLU A 104 -0.01 -6.40 -9.60
CA GLU A 104 1.09 -5.71 -10.28
C GLU A 104 2.43 -5.97 -9.60
N ASP A 105 2.51 -5.91 -8.27
CA ASP A 105 3.77 -6.06 -7.54
C ASP A 105 4.10 -7.53 -7.24
N TYR A 106 3.10 -8.35 -6.92
CA TYR A 106 3.26 -9.77 -6.55
C TYR A 106 2.32 -10.75 -7.30
N PRO A 107 2.27 -10.72 -8.65
CA PRO A 107 1.37 -11.57 -9.42
C PRO A 107 1.61 -13.07 -9.20
N GLU A 108 2.84 -13.46 -8.85
CA GLU A 108 3.22 -14.86 -8.60
C GLU A 108 2.55 -15.47 -7.37
N LEU A 109 2.15 -14.65 -6.39
CA LEU A 109 1.45 -15.12 -5.19
C LEU A 109 -0.03 -15.37 -5.42
N ASN A 110 -0.57 -14.88 -6.55
CA ASN A 110 -1.95 -15.12 -6.99
C ASN A 110 -3.02 -14.82 -5.90
N ILE A 111 -2.80 -13.80 -5.08
CA ILE A 111 -3.68 -13.47 -3.94
C ILE A 111 -5.01 -12.91 -4.46
N ILE A 112 -6.13 -13.43 -3.96
CA ILE A 112 -7.44 -12.80 -4.18
C ILE A 112 -7.64 -11.76 -3.09
N VAL A 113 -7.90 -10.53 -3.48
CA VAL A 113 -8.14 -9.43 -2.53
C VAL A 113 -9.61 -9.05 -2.55
N ILE A 114 -10.27 -9.21 -1.40
CA ILE A 114 -11.68 -8.91 -1.19
C ILE A 114 -11.78 -7.79 -0.14
N THR A 115 -12.53 -6.75 -0.44
CA THR A 115 -12.81 -5.69 0.55
C THR A 115 -13.94 -6.09 1.49
N TYR A 116 -14.06 -5.48 2.68
CA TYR A 116 -15.20 -5.79 3.56
C TYR A 116 -16.55 -5.47 2.92
N ILE A 117 -16.65 -4.41 2.11
CA ILE A 117 -17.87 -4.10 1.35
C ILE A 117 -18.20 -5.21 0.35
N GLU A 118 -17.20 -5.71 -0.37
CA GLU A 118 -17.40 -6.82 -1.33
C GLU A 118 -17.77 -8.12 -0.61
N LEU A 119 -17.18 -8.38 0.55
CA LEU A 119 -17.56 -9.53 1.38
C LEU A 119 -19.02 -9.45 1.83
N LEU A 120 -19.51 -8.26 2.19
CA LEU A 120 -20.93 -8.06 2.51
C LEU A 120 -21.82 -8.33 1.29
N THR A 121 -21.41 -7.92 0.09
CA THR A 121 -22.13 -8.24 -1.15
C THR A 121 -22.17 -9.74 -1.39
N ILE A 122 -21.05 -10.45 -1.19
CA ILE A 122 -21.00 -11.92 -1.29
C ILE A 122 -22.00 -12.54 -0.31
N PHE A 123 -22.01 -12.13 0.97
CA PHE A 123 -22.97 -12.65 1.94
C PHE A 123 -24.43 -12.42 1.53
N GLN A 124 -24.74 -11.26 0.93
CA GLN A 124 -26.08 -10.97 0.42
C GLN A 124 -26.48 -11.90 -0.73
N GLU A 125 -25.60 -12.11 -1.72
CA GLU A 125 -25.85 -13.00 -2.86
C GLU A 125 -26.05 -14.46 -2.43
N PHE A 126 -25.31 -14.90 -1.41
CA PHE A 126 -25.47 -16.25 -0.83
C PHE A 126 -26.56 -16.34 0.25
N ASN A 127 -27.30 -15.25 0.49
CA ASN A 127 -28.36 -15.16 1.50
C ASN A 127 -27.91 -15.56 2.92
N ILE A 128 -26.65 -15.23 3.27
CA ILE A 128 -26.05 -15.41 4.60
C ILE A 128 -26.48 -14.23 5.47
N LYS A 129 -27.48 -14.46 6.35
CA LYS A 129 -28.08 -13.41 7.18
C LYS A 129 -27.51 -13.33 8.60
N GLU A 130 -27.15 -14.46 9.17
CA GLU A 130 -26.55 -14.57 10.50
C GLU A 130 -25.32 -15.47 10.40
N LEU A 131 -24.22 -14.99 10.98
CA LEU A 131 -23.06 -15.84 11.23
C LEU A 131 -23.31 -16.53 12.56
N GLU A 132 -23.66 -17.81 12.54
CA GLU A 132 -23.75 -18.60 13.75
C GLU A 132 -22.39 -18.58 14.44
N LYS A 133 -22.37 -18.06 15.67
CA LYS A 133 -21.14 -18.03 16.46
C LYS A 133 -20.91 -19.42 17.05
N ASN A 134 -20.07 -20.22 16.39
CA ASN A 134 -19.64 -21.49 16.94
C ASN A 134 -18.47 -21.25 17.91
N ILE A 135 -18.65 -21.69 19.16
CA ILE A 135 -17.66 -21.52 20.23
C ILE A 135 -16.34 -22.26 19.95
N ASN A 136 -16.38 -23.26 19.06
CA ASN A 136 -15.21 -24.02 18.65
C ASN A 136 -14.43 -23.38 17.49
N ASP A 137 -14.94 -22.30 16.89
CA ASP A 137 -14.25 -21.62 15.80
C ASP A 137 -12.98 -20.93 16.32
N HIS A 138 -11.86 -21.21 15.67
CA HIS A 138 -10.55 -20.63 15.98
C HIS A 138 -9.73 -20.46 14.70
N PHE A 139 -8.72 -19.60 14.75
CA PHE A 139 -7.80 -19.43 13.63
C PHE A 139 -6.76 -20.55 13.62
N ASP A 140 -6.46 -21.08 12.44
CA ASP A 140 -5.37 -22.07 12.26
C ASP A 140 -3.97 -21.47 12.52
N ILE A 141 -3.85 -20.15 12.36
CA ILE A 141 -2.65 -19.35 12.65
C ILE A 141 -3.13 -18.07 13.33
N GLU A 142 -2.68 -17.85 14.56
CA GLU A 142 -2.93 -16.62 15.29
C GLU A 142 -1.68 -16.12 15.98
N GLU A 143 -1.55 -14.79 16.04
CA GLU A 143 -0.58 -14.09 16.88
C GLU A 143 -1.37 -13.16 17.82
N LYS A 144 -0.94 -13.09 19.08
CA LYS A 144 -1.58 -12.24 20.10
C LYS A 144 -0.71 -11.01 20.35
N GLY A 145 -1.18 -10.10 21.19
CA GLY A 145 -0.41 -8.91 21.54
C GLY A 145 -0.52 -7.78 20.53
N MET A 146 0.53 -6.96 20.48
CA MET A 146 0.54 -5.68 19.75
C MET A 146 0.23 -5.75 18.25
N PRO A 147 0.56 -6.81 17.49
CA PRO A 147 0.22 -6.87 16.06
C PRO A 147 -1.28 -6.73 15.76
N ARG A 148 -2.16 -7.03 16.73
CA ARG A 148 -3.62 -6.93 16.58
C ARG A 148 -4.12 -5.48 16.49
N ILE A 149 -3.32 -4.50 16.94
CA ILE A 149 -3.64 -3.07 16.80
C ILE A 149 -3.07 -2.46 15.51
N TYR A 150 -2.43 -3.23 14.64
CA TYR A 150 -1.78 -2.74 13.41
C TYR A 150 -2.66 -1.81 12.55
N SER A 151 -3.98 -2.04 12.53
CA SER A 151 -4.90 -1.32 11.65
C SER A 151 -5.17 0.15 12.02
N ILE A 152 -4.84 0.58 13.24
CA ILE A 152 -5.04 1.96 13.71
C ILE A 152 -3.81 2.83 13.39
N ASP A 153 -3.96 4.15 13.36
CA ASP A 153 -2.84 5.10 13.27
C ASP A 153 -1.76 4.77 14.33
N GLY A 154 -0.51 4.58 13.90
CA GLY A 154 0.59 4.22 14.80
C GLY A 154 0.67 2.74 15.18
N GLY A 155 -0.31 1.92 14.78
CA GLY A 155 -0.34 0.49 15.06
C GLY A 155 0.90 -0.25 14.56
N LEU A 156 1.42 0.12 13.38
CA LEU A 156 2.68 -0.40 12.85
C LEU A 156 3.85 -0.14 13.80
N SER A 157 3.97 1.09 14.29
CA SER A 157 5.08 1.49 15.17
C SER A 157 5.02 0.79 16.53
N HIS A 158 3.82 0.67 17.10
CA HIS A 158 3.61 -0.07 18.34
C HIS A 158 3.90 -1.56 18.18
N SER A 159 3.46 -2.16 17.07
CA SER A 159 3.71 -3.56 16.76
C SER A 159 5.20 -3.86 16.59
N GLY A 160 5.96 -2.92 16.03
CA GLY A 160 7.41 -3.04 15.84
C GLY A 160 8.25 -2.60 17.03
N GLY A 161 7.65 -2.05 18.10
CA GLY A 161 8.40 -1.45 19.22
C GLY A 161 9.25 -0.23 18.81
N LEU A 162 8.83 0.50 17.77
CA LEU A 162 9.58 1.60 17.18
C LEU A 162 8.96 2.95 17.55
N THR A 163 9.82 3.94 17.80
CA THR A 163 9.38 5.34 17.87
C THR A 163 9.12 5.86 16.46
N ALA A 164 7.85 6.15 16.16
CA ALA A 164 7.44 6.66 14.87
C ALA A 164 6.77 8.03 14.95
N LYS A 165 6.92 8.81 13.88
CA LYS A 165 6.07 9.95 13.58
C LYS A 165 4.97 9.50 12.63
N ILE A 166 3.72 9.67 13.03
CA ILE A 166 2.56 9.27 12.24
C ILE A 166 2.07 10.49 11.47
N VAL A 167 1.88 10.32 10.16
CA VAL A 167 1.32 11.34 9.29
C VAL A 167 0.21 10.72 8.48
N SER A 168 -1.02 11.05 8.84
CA SER A 168 -2.21 10.61 8.15
C SER A 168 -2.78 11.74 7.30
N TYR A 169 -3.29 11.41 6.12
CA TYR A 169 -3.98 12.33 5.20
C TYR A 169 -3.06 13.32 4.45
N PHE A 170 -3.56 13.87 3.33
CA PHE A 170 -2.85 14.77 2.41
C PHE A 170 -2.14 15.91 3.13
N THR A 171 -0.84 15.77 3.33
CA THR A 171 0.05 16.75 3.98
C THR A 171 1.19 17.09 3.04
N ASN A 172 1.90 18.19 3.34
CA ASN A 172 3.10 18.55 2.61
C ASN A 172 4.24 17.56 2.93
N TYR A 173 4.31 16.47 2.18
CA TYR A 173 5.28 15.40 2.39
C TYR A 173 6.73 15.89 2.41
N LEU A 174 7.07 16.94 1.65
CA LEU A 174 8.43 17.50 1.64
C LEU A 174 8.81 18.12 2.98
N GLU A 175 7.88 18.83 3.62
CA GLU A 175 8.10 19.40 4.94
C GLU A 175 8.19 18.31 6.01
N VAL A 176 7.31 17.31 5.93
CA VAL A 176 7.34 16.15 6.82
C VAL A 176 8.69 15.42 6.74
N LEU A 177 9.20 15.20 5.53
CA LEU A 177 10.48 14.53 5.31
C LEU A 177 11.67 15.35 5.81
N LYS A 178 11.68 16.67 5.58
CA LYS A 178 12.70 17.56 6.15
C LYS A 178 12.73 17.50 7.68
N ASN A 179 11.54 17.53 8.29
CA ASN A 179 11.41 17.43 9.75
C ASN A 179 11.85 16.05 10.27
N PHE A 180 11.63 14.98 9.49
CA PHE A 180 12.10 13.65 9.82
C PHE A 180 13.63 13.54 9.75
N GLU A 181 14.27 14.10 8.71
CA GLU A 181 15.75 14.13 8.63
C GLU A 181 16.40 14.94 9.75
N ALA A 182 15.73 16.01 10.20
CA ALA A 182 16.25 16.89 11.23
C ALA A 182 16.17 16.31 12.66
N ASP A 183 15.30 15.31 12.90
CA ASP A 183 15.08 14.74 14.23
C ASP A 183 15.62 13.30 14.34
N PRO A 184 16.82 13.08 14.92
CA PRO A 184 17.42 11.76 15.01
C PRO A 184 16.70 10.80 15.97
N LYS A 185 15.73 11.29 16.77
CA LYS A 185 14.94 10.48 17.69
C LYS A 185 13.85 9.68 16.97
N ILE A 186 13.37 10.16 15.83
CA ILE A 186 12.33 9.47 15.06
C ILE A 186 13.02 8.39 14.23
N LYS A 187 12.60 7.12 14.40
CA LYS A 187 13.17 5.98 13.66
C LYS A 187 12.32 5.54 12.48
N LEU A 188 11.03 5.88 12.52
CA LEU A 188 10.07 5.53 11.48
C LEU A 188 9.17 6.73 11.18
N LEU A 189 8.92 6.98 9.90
CA LEU A 189 7.88 7.89 9.45
C LEU A 189 6.77 7.05 8.84
N ASP A 190 5.63 6.97 9.53
CA ASP A 190 4.47 6.17 9.12
C ASP A 190 3.49 7.08 8.37
N ILE A 191 3.46 6.93 7.04
CA ILE A 191 2.63 7.75 6.14
C ILE A 191 1.40 6.95 5.74
N LEU A 192 0.22 7.44 6.16
CA LEU A 192 -1.05 6.77 5.95
C LEU A 192 -1.96 7.62 5.03
N ASN A 193 -2.43 7.02 3.95
CA ASN A 193 -3.31 7.69 2.99
C ASN A 193 -4.77 7.81 3.46
N CYS A 194 -5.17 6.98 4.42
CA CYS A 194 -6.52 6.99 4.98
C CYS A 194 -6.50 7.69 6.35
N ASP A 195 -7.52 8.49 6.65
CA ASP A 195 -7.66 9.08 7.98
C ASP A 195 -7.95 7.99 9.03
N GLY A 196 -7.07 7.86 10.02
CA GLY A 196 -7.17 6.79 11.02
C GLY A 196 -6.45 5.51 10.65
N GLY A 197 -5.77 5.46 9.50
CA GLY A 197 -5.10 4.25 9.03
C GLY A 197 -6.09 3.31 8.36
N CYS A 198 -5.85 2.00 8.46
CA CYS A 198 -6.64 1.01 7.73
C CYS A 198 -8.13 1.01 8.14
N ILE A 199 -8.47 1.42 9.37
CA ILE A 199 -9.87 1.53 9.84
C ILE A 199 -10.68 2.63 9.14
N GLY A 200 -9.99 3.57 8.50
CA GLY A 200 -10.56 4.59 7.63
C GLY A 200 -10.57 4.20 6.15
N GLY A 201 -10.19 2.96 5.81
CA GLY A 201 -10.08 2.51 4.44
C GLY A 201 -11.42 2.53 3.67
N PRO A 202 -11.38 2.76 2.35
CA PRO A 202 -12.59 2.92 1.53
C PRO A 202 -13.43 1.63 1.41
N GLY A 203 -12.84 0.47 1.72
CA GLY A 203 -13.51 -0.83 1.74
C GLY A 203 -14.28 -1.11 3.03
N ILE A 204 -14.50 -0.13 3.90
CA ILE A 204 -15.28 -0.26 5.14
C ILE A 204 -16.60 0.51 5.03
N LYS A 205 -17.72 -0.15 5.36
CA LYS A 205 -19.01 0.51 5.58
C LYS A 205 -19.31 0.56 7.08
N SER A 206 -19.28 1.74 7.67
CA SER A 206 -19.51 1.94 9.10
C SER A 206 -20.04 3.35 9.38
N SER A 207 -21.00 3.48 10.29
CA SER A 207 -21.50 4.76 10.80
C SER A 207 -20.64 5.35 11.92
N LEU A 208 -19.77 4.53 12.54
CA LEU A 208 -18.86 4.97 13.61
C LEU A 208 -17.84 5.99 13.12
N SER A 209 -17.57 6.99 13.96
CA SER A 209 -16.45 7.92 13.80
C SER A 209 -15.10 7.22 13.97
N LYS A 210 -14.02 7.88 13.52
CA LYS A 210 -12.64 7.39 13.68
C LYS A 210 -12.31 6.98 15.12
N LYS A 211 -12.59 7.85 16.08
CA LYS A 211 -12.31 7.60 17.51
C LYS A 211 -13.12 6.43 18.06
N GLU A 212 -14.35 6.23 17.58
CA GLU A 212 -15.18 5.10 18.02
C GLU A 212 -14.65 3.78 17.46
N LYS A 213 -14.26 3.74 16.18
CA LYS A 213 -13.62 2.56 15.58
C LYS A 213 -12.34 2.17 16.31
N GLU A 214 -11.49 3.16 16.61
CA GLU A 214 -10.26 2.95 17.38
C GLU A 214 -10.55 2.37 18.76
N LYS A 215 -11.53 2.92 19.49
CA LYS A 215 -11.97 2.39 20.79
C LYS A 215 -12.46 0.95 20.71
N VAL A 216 -13.22 0.59 19.66
CA VAL A 216 -13.69 -0.79 19.48
C VAL A 216 -12.51 -1.76 19.35
N ILE A 217 -11.51 -1.39 18.56
CA ILE A 217 -10.32 -2.22 18.34
C ILE A 217 -9.46 -2.30 19.59
N LEU A 218 -9.23 -1.18 20.27
CA LEU A 218 -8.46 -1.15 21.52
C LEU A 218 -9.14 -1.95 22.63
N LYS A 219 -10.48 -1.87 22.72
CA LYS A 219 -11.26 -2.67 23.66
C LYS A 219 -11.13 -4.17 23.35
N PHE A 220 -11.32 -4.56 22.08
CA PHE A 220 -11.14 -5.94 21.65
C PHE A 220 -9.73 -6.47 22.00
N TRP A 221 -8.70 -5.67 21.71
CA TRP A 221 -7.31 -6.00 22.03
C TRP A 221 -7.08 -6.17 23.54
N GLN A 222 -7.60 -5.26 24.37
CA GLN A 222 -7.46 -5.35 25.83
C GLN A 222 -8.15 -6.59 26.43
N GLU A 223 -9.28 -7.01 25.86
CA GLU A 223 -10.07 -8.13 26.35
C GLU A 223 -9.53 -9.49 25.90
N ASN A 224 -8.89 -9.58 24.72
CA ASN A 224 -8.56 -10.86 24.08
C ASN A 224 -7.07 -11.09 23.84
N ASP A 225 -6.27 -10.02 23.75
CA ASP A 225 -4.92 -10.07 23.17
C ASP A 225 -3.85 -9.35 24.02
N ARG A 226 -4.17 -8.90 25.24
CA ARG A 226 -3.22 -8.22 26.14
C ARG A 226 -2.25 -9.19 26.82
#